data_AF-A0A8J2ZK48-F1
#
_entry.id   AF-A0A8J2ZK48-F1
#
_cell.length_a   1.000
_cell.length_b   1.000
_cell.length_c   1.000
_cell.angle_alpha   90.00
_cell.angle_beta   90.00
_cell.angle_gamma   90.00
#
_symmetry.space_group_name_H-M   'P 1'
#
loop_
_entity.id
_entity.type
_entity.pdbx_description
1 polymer ?
#
loop_
_entity_poly.entity_id
_entity_poly.type
_entity_poly.pdbx_seq_one_letter_code
_entity_poly.pdbx_strand_id
1 'polypeptide(L)'
;MPDVDTRLTTIEARLIAHRKLLARLVDLLGPAEKDALTAWIEDREVLRDGQEDPAALPTEVAALPLGIAEEFREIRALVDRRDPHN
;
A
#
# COMPACT_ATOMS: atom_id res chain seq x y z
N MET A 1 -14.71 -9.09 24.88
CA MET A 1 -14.26 -8.40 23.65
C MET A 1 -12.87 -8.95 23.34
N PRO A 2 -12.54 -9.26 22.07
CA PRO A 2 -11.16 -9.63 21.72
C PRO A 2 -10.22 -8.51 22.15
N ASP A 3 -9.07 -8.89 22.69
CA ASP A 3 -8.01 -7.94 23.08
C ASP A 3 -7.48 -7.17 21.85
N VAL A 4 -6.69 -6.13 22.12
CA VAL A 4 -6.16 -5.25 21.08
C VAL A 4 -5.31 -6.05 20.08
N ASP A 5 -4.49 -6.98 20.55
CA ASP A 5 -3.60 -7.79 19.72
C ASP A 5 -4.40 -8.65 18.74
N THR A 6 -5.44 -9.34 19.23
CA THR A 6 -6.35 -10.14 18.41
C THR A 6 -7.03 -9.30 17.33
N ARG A 7 -7.42 -8.06 17.66
CA ARG A 7 -8.02 -7.13 16.69
C ARG A 7 -7.00 -6.69 15.64
N LEU A 8 -5.78 -6.35 16.05
CA LEU A 8 -4.70 -5.97 15.15
C LEU A 8 -4.34 -7.11 14.19
N THR A 9 -4.15 -8.33 14.70
CA THR A 9 -3.92 -9.52 13.87
C THR A 9 -5.06 -9.77 12.89
N THR A 10 -6.32 -9.56 13.31
CA THR A 10 -7.47 -9.71 12.42
C THR A 10 -7.47 -8.66 11.31
N ILE A 11 -7.13 -7.41 11.62
CA ILE A 11 -7.03 -6.33 10.63
C ILE A 11 -5.89 -6.63 9.65
N GLU A 12 -4.73 -7.05 10.14
CA GLU A 12 -3.58 -7.41 9.31
C GLU A 12 -3.91 -8.56 8.35
N ALA A 13 -4.54 -9.63 8.85
CA ALA A 13 -4.99 -10.74 8.01
C ALA A 13 -5.96 -10.29 6.91
N ARG A 14 -6.87 -9.36 7.24
CA ARG A 14 -7.79 -8.77 6.26
C ARG A 14 -7.03 -7.93 5.23
N LEU A 15 -6.09 -7.08 5.64
CA LEU A 15 -5.29 -6.28 4.71
C LEU A 15 -4.51 -7.17 3.75
N ILE A 16 -3.86 -8.22 4.25
CA ILE A 16 -3.16 -9.22 3.42
C ILE A 16 -4.09 -9.85 2.38
N ALA A 17 -5.32 -10.22 2.77
CA ALA A 17 -6.30 -10.78 1.83
C ALA A 17 -6.68 -9.79 0.72
N HIS A 18 -6.89 -8.51 1.07
CA HIS A 18 -7.19 -7.47 0.08
C HIS A 18 -6.01 -7.21 -0.85
N ARG A 19 -4.76 -7.11 -0.35
CA ARG A 19 -3.56 -6.96 -1.19
C ARG A 19 -3.43 -8.10 -2.20
N LYS A 20 -3.65 -9.35 -1.75
CA LYS A 20 -3.61 -10.53 -2.63
C LYS A 20 -4.69 -10.50 -3.71
N LEU A 21 -5.90 -10.05 -3.36
CA LEU A 21 -6.99 -9.88 -4.32
C LEU A 21 -6.67 -8.78 -5.33
N LEU A 22 -6.20 -7.61 -4.86
CA LEU A 22 -5.81 -6.49 -5.72
C LEU A 22 -4.73 -6.91 -6.71
N ALA A 23 -3.64 -7.52 -6.24
CA ALA A 23 -2.59 -8.03 -7.12
C ALA A 23 -3.13 -9.04 -8.14
N ARG A 24 -4.06 -9.92 -7.74
CA ARG A 24 -4.71 -10.83 -8.69
C ARG A 24 -5.56 -10.09 -9.73
N LEU A 25 -6.23 -9.00 -9.37
CA LEU A 25 -6.97 -8.18 -10.33
C LEU A 25 -6.02 -7.50 -11.31
N VAL A 26 -4.87 -7.00 -10.84
CA VAL A 26 -3.82 -6.44 -11.71
C VAL A 26 -3.30 -7.47 -12.72
N ASP A 27 -3.07 -8.72 -12.29
CA ASP A 27 -2.64 -9.80 -13.19
C ASP A 27 -3.62 -10.04 -14.35
N LEU A 28 -4.90 -9.68 -14.19
CA LEU A 28 -5.96 -9.87 -15.20
C LEU A 28 -6.10 -8.69 -16.16
N LEU A 29 -5.40 -7.58 -15.91
CA LEU A 29 -5.43 -6.39 -16.77
C LEU A 29 -4.55 -6.59 -18.01
N GLY A 30 -4.89 -5.86 -19.08
CA GLY A 30 -4.02 -5.73 -20.24
C GLY A 30 -2.77 -4.88 -19.93
N PRO A 31 -1.72 -4.95 -20.78
CA PRO A 31 -0.46 -4.24 -20.52
C PRO A 31 -0.63 -2.72 -20.31
N ALA A 32 -1.46 -2.06 -21.13
CA ALA A 32 -1.69 -0.63 -21.03
C ALA A 32 -2.39 -0.23 -19.71
N GLU A 33 -3.36 -1.02 -19.26
CA GLU A 33 -4.05 -0.78 -17.99
C GLU A 33 -3.14 -1.06 -16.79
N LYS A 34 -2.27 -2.07 -16.88
CA LYS A 34 -1.23 -2.35 -15.87
C LYS A 34 -0.27 -1.17 -15.74
N ASP A 35 0.23 -0.64 -16.85
CA ASP A 35 1.15 0.51 -16.84
C ASP A 35 0.49 1.75 -16.22
N ALA A 36 -0.75 2.04 -16.63
CA ALA A 36 -1.52 3.17 -16.09
C ALA A 36 -1.78 3.05 -14.59
N LEU A 37 -2.14 1.86 -14.11
CA LEU A 37 -2.37 1.59 -12.70
C LEU A 37 -1.06 1.68 -11.91
N THR A 38 0.03 1.13 -12.44
CA THR A 38 1.35 1.14 -11.82
C THR A 38 1.84 2.57 -11.63
N ALA A 39 1.74 3.42 -12.66
CA ALA A 39 2.05 4.84 -12.57
C ALA A 39 1.18 5.59 -11.54
N TRP A 40 -0.11 5.24 -11.45
CA TRP A 40 -1.02 5.83 -10.48
C TRP A 40 -0.69 5.46 -9.02
N ILE A 41 -0.23 4.22 -8.79
CA ILE A 41 0.26 3.74 -7.49
C ILE A 41 1.55 4.50 -7.11
N GLU A 42 2.50 4.60 -8.05
CA GLU A 42 3.78 5.30 -7.91
C GLU A 42 3.63 6.74 -7.37
N ASP A 43 2.68 7.52 -7.93
CA ASP A 43 2.40 8.90 -7.48
C ASP A 43 1.87 8.98 -6.04
N ARG A 44 1.36 7.87 -5.49
CA ARG A 44 0.77 7.78 -4.13
C ARG A 44 1.67 7.13 -3.10
N GLU A 45 2.77 6.50 -3.52
CA GLU A 45 3.80 5.96 -2.60
C GLU A 45 4.64 7.07 -1.96
N VAL A 46 4.63 8.26 -2.57
CA VAL A 46 5.33 9.46 -2.12
C VAL A 46 4.40 10.30 -1.26
N LEU A 47 4.76 10.47 0.02
CA LEU A 47 4.22 11.56 0.81
C LEU A 47 4.77 12.86 0.20
N ARG A 48 3.94 13.59 -0.56
CA ARG A 48 4.28 14.97 -0.92
C ARG A 48 4.06 15.84 0.32
N ASP A 49 5.01 15.82 1.25
CA ASP A 49 4.95 16.69 2.41
C ASP A 49 6.19 17.56 2.52
N GLY A 50 5.97 18.87 2.61
CA GLY A 50 7.00 19.91 2.76
C GLY A 50 7.52 19.99 4.19
N GLN A 51 7.84 18.84 4.78
CA GLN A 51 8.30 18.71 6.16
C GLN A 51 9.45 17.68 6.21
N GLU A 52 10.60 18.07 5.67
CA GLU A 52 11.90 17.45 5.96
C GLU A 52 12.43 17.89 7.35
N ASP A 53 11.57 17.96 8.38
CA ASP A 53 12.03 18.25 9.75
C ASP A 53 12.16 16.94 10.54
N PRO A 54 13.38 16.41 10.73
CA PRO A 54 13.63 15.16 11.44
C PRO A 54 13.26 15.19 12.94
N ALA A 55 12.90 16.37 13.49
CA ALA A 55 12.45 16.51 14.87
C ALA A 55 10.92 16.61 15.03
N ALA A 56 10.15 16.63 13.93
CA ALA A 56 8.71 16.64 14.00
C ALA A 56 8.18 15.28 14.47
N LEU A 57 7.57 15.24 15.67
CA LEU A 57 6.78 14.08 16.09
C LEU A 57 5.68 13.84 15.04
N PRO A 58 5.42 12.59 14.60
CA PRO A 58 4.31 12.31 13.71
C PRO A 58 3.03 12.75 14.42
N THR A 59 2.49 13.89 14.02
CA THR A 59 1.16 14.29 14.44
C THR A 59 0.19 13.23 13.92
N GLU A 60 -0.91 12.95 14.62
CA GLU A 60 -1.93 11.99 14.17
C GLU A 60 -2.42 12.30 12.73
N VAL A 61 -2.25 13.54 12.29
CA VAL A 61 -2.55 14.03 10.92
C VAL A 61 -1.60 13.44 9.86
N ALA A 62 -0.33 13.18 10.17
CA ALA A 62 0.66 12.59 9.26
C ALA A 62 0.66 11.06 9.26
N ALA A 63 0.21 10.42 10.35
CA ALA A 63 0.22 8.97 10.51
C ALA A 63 -0.73 8.25 9.51
N LEU A 64 -1.89 8.84 9.23
CA LEU A 64 -2.86 8.25 8.30
C LEU A 64 -2.39 8.30 6.83
N PRO A 65 -1.89 9.44 6.30
CA PRO A 65 -1.26 9.48 4.98
C PRO A 65 -0.05 8.54 4.83
N LEU A 66 0.80 8.43 5.86
CA LEU A 66 1.95 7.54 5.85
C LEU A 66 1.53 6.07 5.73
N GLY A 67 0.55 5.64 6.52
CA GLY A 67 0.02 4.28 6.44
C GLY A 67 -0.62 3.96 5.08
N ILE A 68 -1.25 4.95 4.43
CA ILE A 68 -1.78 4.80 3.07
C ILE A 68 -0.64 4.63 2.05
N ALA A 69 0.40 5.46 2.13
CA ALA A 69 1.55 5.36 1.24
C ALA A 69 2.30 4.02 1.40
N GLU A 70 2.44 3.53 2.64
CA GLU A 70 3.01 2.21 2.93
C GLU A 70 2.16 1.08 2.33
N GLU A 71 0.84 1.17 2.44
CA GLU A 71 -0.07 0.18 1.84
C GLU A 71 0.10 0.11 0.32
N PHE A 72 0.26 1.25 -0.35
CA PHE A 72 0.50 1.29 -1.80
C PHE A 72 1.82 0.61 -2.19
N ARG A 73 2.91 0.83 -1.42
CA ARG A 73 4.20 0.14 -1.64
C ARG A 73 4.06 -1.37 -1.49
N GLU A 74 3.31 -1.84 -0.49
CA GLU A 74 3.08 -3.28 -0.27
C GLU A 74 2.29 -3.90 -1.42
N ILE A 75 1.27 -3.21 -1.94
CA ILE A 75 0.51 -3.65 -3.11
C ILE A 75 1.43 -3.76 -4.33
N ARG A 76 2.24 -2.73 -4.58
CA ARG A 76 3.17 -2.71 -5.71
C ARG A 76 4.20 -3.83 -5.63
N ALA A 77 4.86 -3.99 -4.48
CA ALA A 77 5.81 -5.06 -4.27
C ALA A 77 5.20 -6.45 -4.52
N LEU A 78 3.91 -6.64 -4.22
CA LEU A 78 3.21 -7.88 -4.51
C LEU A 78 2.89 -8.07 -5.99
N VAL A 79 2.53 -7.00 -6.71
CA VAL A 79 2.33 -7.02 -8.17
C VAL A 79 3.66 -7.35 -8.87
N ASP A 80 4.73 -6.65 -8.54
CA ASP A 80 6.05 -6.82 -9.17
C ASP A 80 6.58 -8.25 -8.98
N ARG A 81 6.41 -8.85 -7.80
CA ARG A 81 6.80 -10.25 -7.53
C ARG A 81 6.01 -11.28 -8.35
N ARG A 82 4.83 -10.91 -8.83
CA ARG A 82 3.89 -11.80 -9.54
C ARG A 82 3.95 -11.64 -11.05
N ASP A 83 4.64 -10.63 -11.55
CA ASP A 83 4.91 -10.47 -12.97
C ASP A 83 6.29 -11.04 -13.33
N PRO A 84 6.38 -12.30 -13.82
CA PRO A 84 7.66 -12.91 -14.19
C PRO A 84 8.26 -12.37 -15.50
N HIS A 85 7.67 -11.33 -16.11
CA HIS A 85 8.07 -10.80 -17.42
C HIS A 85 8.55 -9.34 -17.38
N ASN A 86 8.81 -8.79 -16.19
CA ASN A 86 9.64 -7.60 -16.01
C ASN A 86 11.08 -8.00 -15.67
#